data_AF-A0A0X1RV17-F1
#
_entry.id   AF-A0A0X1RV17-F1
#
_cell.length_a   1.000
_cell.length_b   1.000
_cell.length_c   1.000
_cell.angle_alpha   90.00
_cell.angle_beta   90.00
_cell.angle_gamma   90.00
#
_symmetry.space_group_name_H-M   'P 1'
#
loop_
_entity.id
_entity.type
_entity.pdbx_description
1 polymer ?
#
loop_
_entity_poly.entity_id
_entity_poly.type
_entity_poly.pdbx_seq_one_letter_code
_entity_poly.pdbx_strand_id
1 'polypeptide(L)'
;MRKLSNLGAIFVLTTLLAACGSISLNGKYTARTDDHSIEMDFNEDANLLTLKDGQHETISEYTIKEGQLLLNDKPTYTIVETNANTYELYRIQEDGTISDEVSYTLQKK
;
A
#
# COMPACT_ATOMS: atom_id res chain seq x y z
N MET A 1 25.96 -42.47 6.68
CA MET A 1 25.55 -41.09 7.05
C MET A 1 26.14 -40.13 6.02
N ARG A 2 25.34 -39.66 5.07
CA ARG A 2 25.75 -38.62 4.10
C ARG A 2 24.80 -37.44 4.29
N LYS A 3 25.34 -36.33 4.76
CA LYS A 3 24.59 -35.09 5.04
C LYS A 3 24.21 -34.44 3.71
N LEU A 4 22.93 -34.10 3.58
CA LEU A 4 22.34 -33.47 2.42
C LEU A 4 22.91 -32.07 2.22
N SER A 5 23.36 -31.82 1.00
CA SER A 5 23.87 -30.54 0.53
C SER A 5 22.73 -29.55 0.30
N ASN A 6 22.86 -28.41 0.96
CA ASN A 6 22.61 -27.06 0.47
C ASN A 6 21.98 -26.97 -0.94
N LEU A 7 20.71 -26.52 -1.02
CA LEU A 7 20.12 -26.03 -2.27
C LEU A 7 19.17 -24.85 -1.99
N GLY A 8 19.68 -23.66 -2.33
CA GLY A 8 18.93 -22.66 -3.08
C GLY A 8 17.80 -21.95 -2.34
N ALA A 9 18.13 -20.98 -1.51
CA ALA A 9 17.24 -19.83 -1.30
C ALA A 9 17.14 -19.09 -2.64
N ILE A 10 16.07 -19.33 -3.39
CA ILE A 10 15.69 -18.50 -4.52
C ILE A 10 15.13 -17.21 -3.91
N PHE A 11 16.01 -16.23 -3.70
CA PHE A 11 15.60 -14.85 -3.52
C PHE A 11 15.01 -14.40 -4.86
N VAL A 12 13.69 -14.52 -4.99
CA VAL A 12 12.95 -13.85 -6.06
C VAL A 12 12.99 -12.37 -5.72
N LEU A 13 14.05 -11.68 -6.14
CA LEU A 13 14.09 -10.24 -6.15
C LEU A 13 13.19 -9.79 -7.30
N THR A 14 11.88 -9.73 -7.06
CA THR A 14 10.94 -9.10 -7.97
C THR A 14 11.36 -7.64 -8.08
N THR A 15 11.95 -7.31 -9.22
CA THR A 15 12.20 -5.93 -9.62
C THR A 15 10.89 -5.17 -9.51
N LEU A 16 10.77 -4.28 -8.51
CA LEU A 16 9.70 -3.28 -8.46
C LEU A 16 9.81 -2.46 -9.74
N LEU A 17 9.00 -2.83 -10.74
CA LEU A 17 8.72 -1.98 -11.87
C LEU A 17 7.92 -0.82 -11.28
N ALA A 18 8.61 0.28 -10.96
CA ALA A 18 7.95 1.53 -10.69
C ALA A 18 7.14 1.88 -11.94
N ALA A 19 5.84 1.59 -11.91
CA ALA A 19 4.92 1.95 -12.97
C ALA A 19 4.99 3.47 -13.08
N CYS A 20 5.60 3.95 -14.17
CA CYS A 20 5.69 5.37 -14.52
C CYS A 20 4.33 5.83 -15.08
N GLY A 21 3.28 5.65 -14.28
CA GLY A 21 1.94 6.17 -14.48
C GLY A 21 1.57 6.99 -13.25
N SER A 22 0.87 8.11 -13.46
CA SER A 22 0.34 8.90 -12.35
C SER A 22 -0.67 8.04 -11.59
N ILE A 23 -0.29 7.54 -10.41
CA ILE A 23 -1.21 6.80 -9.54
C ILE A 23 -2.26 7.80 -9.01
N SER A 24 -3.53 7.50 -9.26
CA SER A 24 -4.68 8.19 -8.66
C SER A 24 -5.52 7.15 -7.93
N LEU A 25 -5.82 7.42 -6.66
CA LEU A 25 -6.80 6.65 -5.88
C LEU A 25 -8.02 7.53 -5.70
N ASN A 26 -9.18 7.05 -6.17
CA ASN A 26 -10.45 7.76 -6.03
C ASN A 26 -11.61 6.76 -5.93
N GLY A 27 -12.52 7.03 -4.99
CA GLY A 27 -13.62 6.16 -4.60
C GLY A 27 -13.25 5.17 -3.49
N LYS A 28 -14.06 4.11 -3.39
CA LYS A 28 -14.01 3.15 -2.29
C LYS A 28 -13.10 1.96 -2.59
N TYR A 29 -12.31 1.59 -1.59
CA TYR A 29 -11.38 0.47 -1.60
C TYR A 29 -11.55 -0.34 -0.32
N THR A 30 -11.38 -1.65 -0.41
CA THR A 30 -11.09 -2.47 0.77
C THR A 30 -9.58 -2.61 0.89
N ALA A 31 -9.02 -2.16 2.01
CA ALA A 31 -7.64 -2.43 2.38
C ALA A 31 -7.60 -3.70 3.24
N ARG A 32 -6.79 -4.68 2.84
CA ARG A 32 -6.66 -5.97 3.52
C ARG A 32 -5.25 -6.21 4.00
N THR A 33 -5.14 -6.85 5.15
CA THR A 33 -3.98 -7.60 5.61
C THR A 33 -4.37 -9.07 5.68
N ASP A 34 -3.48 -9.91 6.25
CA ASP A 34 -3.77 -11.32 6.47
C ASP A 34 -4.89 -11.58 7.49
N ASP A 35 -5.08 -10.67 8.45
CA ASP A 35 -5.93 -10.85 9.63
C ASP A 35 -7.09 -9.85 9.73
N HIS A 36 -7.03 -8.73 9.02
CA HIS A 36 -8.05 -7.69 9.09
C HIS A 36 -8.32 -7.03 7.73
N SER A 37 -9.48 -6.38 7.64
CA SER A 37 -9.82 -5.54 6.49
C SER A 37 -10.49 -4.27 6.97
N ILE A 38 -10.08 -3.13 6.39
CA ILE A 38 -10.70 -1.84 6.62
C ILE A 38 -11.19 -1.26 5.30
N GLU A 39 -12.17 -0.38 5.40
CA GLU A 39 -12.70 0.35 4.25
C GLU A 39 -11.99 1.69 4.13
N MET A 40 -11.56 2.02 2.92
CA MET A 40 -10.91 3.29 2.59
C MET A 40 -11.73 3.99 1.51
N ASP A 41 -12.16 5.23 1.74
CA ASP A 41 -12.82 6.06 0.74
C ASP A 41 -11.94 7.26 0.42
N PHE A 42 -11.38 7.27 -0.79
CA PHE A 42 -10.54 8.35 -1.29
C PHE A 42 -11.41 9.34 -2.06
N ASN A 43 -11.47 10.58 -1.60
CA ASN A 43 -12.09 11.67 -2.32
C ASN A 43 -10.99 12.60 -2.86
N GLU A 44 -10.63 12.41 -4.14
CA GLU A 44 -9.58 13.19 -4.81
C GLU A 44 -9.93 14.68 -4.89
N ASP A 45 -11.19 15.03 -5.13
CA ASP A 45 -11.63 16.43 -5.24
C ASP A 45 -11.50 17.19 -3.90
N ALA A 46 -11.72 16.49 -2.78
CA ALA A 46 -11.65 17.06 -1.44
C ALA A 46 -10.30 16.85 -0.74
N ASN A 47 -9.39 16.05 -1.33
CA ASN A 47 -8.17 15.56 -0.67
C ASN A 47 -8.42 14.87 0.67
N LEU A 48 -9.53 14.14 0.81
CA LEU A 48 -9.90 13.45 2.05
C LEU A 48 -9.86 11.93 1.88
N LEU A 49 -9.22 11.26 2.84
CA LEU A 49 -9.25 9.82 3.02
C LEU A 49 -10.09 9.51 4.27
N THR A 50 -11.15 8.75 4.09
CA THR A 50 -11.94 8.20 5.20
C THR A 50 -11.56 6.75 5.41
N LEU A 51 -11.08 6.43 6.60
CA LEU A 51 -10.81 5.08 7.08
C LEU A 51 -11.98 4.61 7.95
N LYS A 52 -12.55 3.46 7.63
CA LYS A 52 -13.63 2.86 8.43
C LYS A 52 -13.30 1.44 8.82
N ASP A 53 -13.28 1.22 10.14
CA ASP A 53 -13.08 -0.08 10.77
C ASP A 53 -14.26 -0.37 11.70
N GLY A 54 -15.20 -1.19 11.22
CA GLY A 54 -16.46 -1.46 11.90
C GLY A 54 -17.29 -0.20 12.15
N GLN A 55 -17.39 0.21 13.42
CA GLN A 55 -18.10 1.41 13.87
C GLN A 55 -17.17 2.63 14.06
N HIS A 56 -15.86 2.45 13.91
CA HIS A 56 -14.89 3.52 14.03
C HIS A 56 -14.64 4.14 12.65
N GLU A 57 -14.63 5.46 12.59
CA GLU A 57 -14.37 6.24 11.38
C GLU A 57 -13.34 7.32 11.69
N THR A 58 -12.30 7.42 10.85
CA THR A 58 -11.28 8.46 10.91
C THR A 58 -11.16 9.11 9.55
N ILE A 59 -11.12 10.45 9.52
CA ILE A 59 -10.93 11.23 8.31
C ILE A 59 -9.59 11.94 8.39
N SER A 60 -8.82 11.93 7.30
CA SER A 60 -7.53 12.61 7.22
C SER A 60 -7.34 13.25 5.86
N GLU A 61 -6.62 14.36 5.80
CA GLU A 61 -6.20 14.96 4.54
C GLU A 61 -5.10 14.08 3.92
N TYR A 62 -5.22 13.82 2.63
CA TYR A 62 -4.23 13.03 1.90
C TYR A 62 -3.77 13.73 0.62
N THR A 63 -2.60 13.33 0.14
CA THR A 63 -2.10 13.71 -1.18
C THR A 63 -1.36 12.53 -1.78
N ILE A 64 -1.54 12.31 -3.08
CA ILE A 64 -0.73 11.33 -3.81
C ILE A 64 0.29 12.07 -4.66
N LYS A 65 1.57 11.82 -4.40
CA LYS A 65 2.67 12.43 -5.16
C LYS A 65 3.75 11.41 -5.39
N GLU A 66 4.22 11.29 -6.63
CA GLU A 66 5.33 10.39 -7.00
C GLU A 66 5.09 8.94 -6.54
N GLY A 67 3.83 8.49 -6.60
CA GLY A 67 3.43 7.15 -6.16
C GLY A 67 3.42 6.96 -4.64
N GLN A 68 3.48 8.02 -3.84
CA GLN A 68 3.40 7.96 -2.38
C GLN A 68 2.08 8.51 -1.87
N LEU A 69 1.51 7.87 -0.85
CA LEU A 69 0.41 8.39 -0.06
C LEU A 69 0.97 9.23 1.09
N LEU A 70 0.70 10.53 1.04
CA LEU A 70 0.99 11.47 2.10
C LEU A 70 -0.28 11.69 2.92
N LEU A 71 -0.19 11.59 4.24
CA LEU A 71 -1.26 11.96 5.17
C LEU A 71 -0.82 13.20 5.95
N ASN A 72 -1.63 14.26 5.88
CA ASN A 72 -1.28 15.57 6.43
C ASN A 72 0.15 16.01 6.01
N ASP A 73 0.43 15.96 4.71
CA ASP A 73 1.73 16.25 4.08
C ASP A 73 2.93 15.38 4.50
N LYS A 74 2.69 14.30 5.27
CA LYS A 74 3.75 13.36 5.65
C LYS A 74 3.67 12.08 4.83
N PRO A 75 4.76 11.65 4.17
CA PRO A 75 4.76 10.38 3.44
C PRO A 75 4.52 9.22 4.43
N THR A 76 3.56 8.36 4.10
CA THR A 76 3.16 7.23 4.95
C THR A 76 3.27 5.89 4.24
N TYR A 77 2.96 5.85 2.94
CA TYR A 77 3.04 4.63 2.13
C TYR A 77 3.58 4.93 0.74
N THR A 78 4.32 3.98 0.19
CA THR A 78 4.53 3.85 -1.26
C THR A 78 3.42 2.98 -1.82
N ILE A 79 2.85 3.39 -2.96
CA ILE A 79 1.74 2.74 -3.64
C ILE A 79 2.30 2.05 -4.89
N VAL A 80 2.01 0.75 -5.03
CA VAL A 80 2.40 -0.03 -6.19
C VAL A 80 1.14 -0.63 -6.82
N GLU A 81 0.82 -0.30 -8.06
CA GLU A 81 -0.26 -0.98 -8.80
C GLU A 81 0.23 -2.37 -9.21
N THR A 82 -0.44 -3.41 -8.74
CA THR A 82 -0.08 -4.80 -9.05
C THR A 82 -0.96 -5.41 -10.12
N ASN A 83 -2.23 -4.99 -10.19
CA ASN A 83 -3.19 -5.35 -11.21
C ASN A 83 -4.18 -4.20 -11.39
N ALA A 84 -5.00 -4.27 -12.45
CA ALA A 84 -6.08 -3.31 -12.65
C ALA A 84 -6.98 -3.24 -11.40
N ASN A 85 -7.04 -2.05 -10.79
CA ASN A 85 -7.80 -1.77 -9.56
C ASN A 85 -7.29 -2.45 -8.28
N THR A 86 -6.06 -2.97 -8.28
CA THR A 86 -5.41 -3.57 -7.11
C THR A 86 -4.07 -2.87 -6.87
N TYR A 87 -3.86 -2.41 -5.64
CA TYR A 87 -2.66 -1.69 -5.24
C TYR A 87 -2.09 -2.29 -3.96
N GLU A 88 -0.78 -2.32 -3.84
CA GLU A 88 -0.07 -2.66 -2.60
C GLU A 88 0.48 -1.38 -1.97
N LEU A 89 0.30 -1.27 -0.66
CA LEU A 89 0.85 -0.21 0.17
C LEU A 89 2.03 -0.74 0.97
N TYR A 90 3.19 -0.13 0.78
CA TYR A 90 4.41 -0.40 1.53
C TYR A 90 4.67 0.75 2.49
N ARG A 91 4.72 0.48 3.79
CA ARG A 91 4.91 1.52 4.79
C ARG A 91 6.26 2.22 4.63
N ILE A 92 6.23 3.54 4.72
CA ILE A 92 7.42 4.39 4.85
C ILE A 92 7.70 4.54 6.36
N GLN A 93 8.91 4.16 6.78
CA GLN A 93 9.36 4.23 8.17
C GLN A 93 9.77 5.67 8.53
N GLU A 94 9.98 5.93 9.82
CA GLU A 94 10.34 7.26 10.32
C GLU A 94 11.68 7.76 9.77
N ASP A 95 12.59 6.85 9.44
CA ASP A 95 13.90 7.15 8.82
C ASP A 95 13.81 7.35 7.30
N GLY A 96 12.61 7.24 6.72
CA GLY A 96 12.33 7.37 5.29
C GLY A 96 12.56 6.09 4.48
N THR A 97 12.96 4.98 5.11
CA THR A 97 13.08 3.69 4.43
C THR A 97 11.70 3.09 4.12
N ILE A 98 11.62 2.29 3.05
CA ILE A 98 10.39 1.58 2.67
C ILE A 98 10.46 0.16 3.26
N SER A 99 9.38 -0.29 3.89
CA SER A 99 9.23 -1.67 4.36
C SER A 99 9.30 -2.66 3.20
N ASP A 100 10.01 -3.78 3.38
CA ASP A 100 10.00 -4.89 2.42
C ASP A 100 8.69 -5.71 2.47
N GLU A 101 7.87 -5.50 3.50
CA GLU A 101 6.59 -6.17 3.69
C GLU A 101 5.43 -5.28 3.26
N VAL A 102 4.46 -5.89 2.54
CA VAL A 102 3.19 -5.26 2.18
C VAL A 102 2.40 -4.99 3.45
N SER A 103 2.07 -3.71 3.68
CA SER A 103 1.26 -3.31 4.84
C SER A 103 -0.23 -3.49 4.56
N TYR A 104 -0.68 -3.15 3.35
CA TYR A 104 -2.06 -3.35 2.92
C TYR A 104 -2.14 -3.66 1.43
N THR A 105 -3.08 -4.54 1.07
CA THR A 105 -3.54 -4.68 -0.32
C THR A 105 -4.86 -3.93 -0.47
N LEU A 106 -4.89 -2.90 -1.30
CA LEU A 106 -6.10 -2.17 -1.68
C LEU A 106 -6.75 -2.84 -2.88
N GLN A 107 -8.05 -3.11 -2.77
CA GLN A 107 -8.89 -3.56 -3.87
C GLN A 107 -10.03 -2.56 -4.06
N LYS A 108 -10.15 -1.97 -5.25
CA LYS A 108 -11.28 -1.07 -5.58
C LYS A 108 -12.59 -1.83 -5.55
N LYS A 109 -13.64 -1.18 -5.04
CA LYS A 109 -15.02 -1.69 -5.02
C LYS A 109 -15.83 -1.29 -6.25
#